data_AF-A0A8T3QFH6-F1
#
_entry.id   AF-A0A8T3QFH6-F1
#
_cell.length_a   1.000
_cell.length_b   1.000
_cell.length_c   1.000
_cell.angle_alpha   90.00
_cell.angle_beta   90.00
_cell.angle_gamma   90.00
#
_symmetry.space_group_name_H-M   'P 1'
#
loop_
_entity.id
_entity.type
_entity.pdbx_description
1 polymer ?
#
loop_
_entity_poly.entity_id
_entity_poly.type
_entity_poly.pdbx_seq_one_letter_code
_entity_poly.pdbx_strand_id
1 'polypeptide(L)'
;MAVEGARTAVDCPHLGSIVPVGAGGTVCPSCVATGSTWVNLRQCLTCGEVACCDSSPNTHATSHHETTEHPIIRSITPGQDWMWCYVCQKTMRSIAGEMVEVDAFFELGLRFMGQHLAGGGSIDVAPDLLTAEGFPLGTWAASYRERGRRGELRDDVREALGALPGWSW
;
A
#
# COMPACT_ATOMS: atom_id res chain seq x y z
N MET A 1 -10.61 11.43 14.97
CA MET A 1 -11.84 11.08 14.23
C MET A 1 -11.39 10.60 12.87
N ALA A 2 -11.67 9.35 12.51
CA ALA A 2 -11.28 8.82 11.21
C ALA A 2 -12.03 9.61 10.14
N VAL A 3 -11.30 10.20 9.20
CA VAL A 3 -11.87 10.71 7.96
C VAL A 3 -12.44 9.51 7.21
N GLU A 4 -13.75 9.30 7.33
CA GLU A 4 -14.49 8.30 6.53
C GLU A 4 -14.68 8.86 5.12
N GLY A 5 -13.57 9.05 4.40
CA GLY A 5 -13.57 9.36 2.98
C GLY A 5 -14.11 8.16 2.18
N ALA A 6 -14.92 8.48 1.16
CA ALA A 6 -15.66 7.57 0.29
C ALA A 6 -15.02 6.19 0.05
N ARG A 7 -15.48 5.19 0.80
CA ARG A 7 -15.19 3.77 0.56
C ARG A 7 -15.94 3.35 -0.71
N THR A 8 -15.25 3.26 -1.84
CA THR A 8 -15.84 2.70 -3.06
C THR A 8 -15.57 1.20 -3.07
N ALA A 9 -16.64 0.41 -3.25
CA ALA A 9 -16.51 -1.03 -3.47
C ALA A 9 -15.49 -1.28 -4.59
N VAL A 10 -14.56 -2.21 -4.36
CA VAL A 10 -13.55 -2.51 -5.36
C VAL A 10 -14.19 -3.30 -6.51
N ASP A 11 -14.15 -2.73 -7.71
CA ASP A 11 -14.46 -3.48 -8.92
C ASP A 11 -13.23 -4.31 -9.31
N CYS A 12 -13.25 -5.60 -8.96
CA CYS A 12 -12.20 -6.56 -9.25
C CYS A 12 -12.82 -7.96 -9.48
N PRO A 13 -12.83 -8.48 -10.72
CA PRO A 13 -13.41 -9.80 -11.02
C PRO A 13 -12.60 -10.96 -10.39
N HIS A 14 -11.38 -10.69 -9.93
CA HIS A 14 -10.48 -11.70 -9.36
C HIS A 14 -10.78 -12.02 -7.89
N LEU A 15 -11.69 -11.30 -7.22
CA LEU A 15 -12.03 -11.58 -5.82
C LEU A 15 -12.47 -13.03 -5.59
N GLY A 16 -13.08 -13.67 -6.60
CA GLY A 16 -13.47 -15.09 -6.55
C GLY A 16 -12.30 -16.08 -6.49
N SER A 17 -11.06 -15.64 -6.75
CA SER A 17 -9.87 -16.51 -6.62
C SER A 17 -9.34 -16.58 -5.18
N ILE A 18 -9.87 -15.77 -4.27
CA ILE A 18 -9.46 -15.74 -2.87
C ILE A 18 -10.00 -16.99 -2.17
N VAL A 19 -9.12 -17.78 -1.57
CA VAL A 19 -9.48 -18.92 -0.73
C VAL A 19 -8.97 -18.73 0.70
N PRO A 20 -9.53 -19.45 1.68
CA PRO A 20 -8.96 -19.47 3.03
C PRO A 20 -7.53 -20.02 3.00
N VAL A 21 -6.55 -19.13 3.16
CA VAL A 21 -5.14 -19.47 3.35
C VAL A 21 -4.74 -19.25 4.80
N GLY A 22 -3.81 -20.07 5.31
CA GLY A 22 -3.30 -19.93 6.69
C GLY A 22 -2.65 -18.57 6.95
N ALA A 23 -2.29 -18.27 8.20
CA ALA A 23 -1.81 -16.95 8.65
C ALA A 23 -0.58 -16.38 7.90
N GLY A 24 0.08 -17.20 7.07
CA GLY A 24 1.31 -16.87 6.37
C GLY A 24 2.53 -17.43 7.10
N GLY A 25 3.70 -16.99 6.67
CA GLY A 25 5.01 -17.38 7.20
C GLY A 25 5.86 -16.15 7.51
N THR A 26 6.97 -16.37 8.18
CA THR A 26 7.88 -15.30 8.62
C THR A 26 9.09 -15.12 7.70
N VAL A 27 9.21 -15.93 6.65
CA VAL A 27 10.33 -15.93 5.71
C VAL A 27 9.84 -16.06 4.28
N CYS A 28 10.67 -15.61 3.32
CA CYS A 28 10.51 -15.96 1.92
C CYS A 28 11.33 -17.24 1.63
N PRO A 29 10.71 -18.39 1.35
CA PRO A 29 11.41 -19.66 1.14
C PRO A 29 12.47 -19.56 0.03
N SER A 30 12.15 -18.88 -1.08
CA SER A 30 13.09 -18.68 -2.20
C SER A 30 14.30 -17.83 -1.83
N CYS A 31 14.13 -16.79 -0.99
CA CYS A 31 15.29 -16.03 -0.49
C CYS A 31 16.15 -16.86 0.47
N VAL A 32 15.52 -17.67 1.33
CA VAL A 32 16.26 -18.57 2.23
C VAL A 32 17.09 -19.57 1.43
N ALA A 33 16.52 -20.16 0.38
CA ALA A 33 17.21 -21.12 -0.48
C ALA A 33 18.43 -20.51 -1.20
N THR A 34 18.40 -19.22 -1.51
CA THR A 34 19.50 -18.52 -2.19
C THR A 34 20.42 -17.73 -1.24
N GLY A 35 20.18 -17.79 0.07
CA GLY A 35 20.94 -17.01 1.06
C GLY A 35 20.75 -15.49 0.93
N SER A 36 19.63 -15.05 0.35
CA SER A 36 19.29 -13.64 0.13
C SER A 36 18.45 -13.04 1.27
N THR A 37 18.39 -11.70 1.30
CA THR A 37 17.54 -10.93 2.22
C THR A 37 16.24 -10.46 1.54
N TRP A 38 15.35 -9.85 2.31
CA TRP A 38 14.10 -9.24 1.84
C TRP A 38 13.73 -8.04 2.71
N VAL A 39 12.83 -7.19 2.20
CA VAL A 39 12.31 -6.02 2.91
C VAL A 39 10.98 -6.35 3.59
N ASN A 40 9.98 -6.77 2.81
CA ASN A 40 8.65 -7.13 3.29
C ASN A 40 8.17 -8.43 2.64
N LEU A 41 7.18 -9.08 3.26
CA LEU A 41 6.59 -10.33 2.78
C LEU A 41 5.15 -10.13 2.33
N ARG A 42 4.78 -10.92 1.32
CA ARG A 42 3.45 -11.01 0.73
C ARG A 42 3.00 -12.46 0.76
N GLN A 43 1.69 -12.68 0.89
CA GLN A 43 1.11 -14.01 0.81
C GLN A 43 0.10 -14.08 -0.33
N CYS A 44 0.23 -15.09 -1.20
CA CYS A 44 -0.73 -15.38 -2.24
C CYS A 44 -2.06 -15.86 -1.63
N LEU A 45 -3.18 -15.25 -2.06
CA LEU A 45 -4.51 -15.63 -1.59
C LEU A 45 -5.16 -16.77 -2.38
N THR A 46 -4.50 -17.28 -3.42
CA THR A 46 -4.95 -18.46 -4.17
C THR A 46 -4.32 -19.75 -3.63
N CYS A 47 -3.03 -19.73 -3.28
CA CYS A 47 -2.31 -20.94 -2.85
C CYS A 47 -1.58 -20.84 -1.50
N GLY A 48 -1.51 -19.65 -0.89
CA GLY A 48 -0.89 -19.45 0.41
C GLY A 48 0.64 -19.24 0.40
N GLU A 49 1.29 -19.27 -0.77
CA GLU A 49 2.73 -19.06 -0.93
C GLU A 49 3.17 -17.71 -0.34
N VAL A 50 4.32 -17.69 0.35
CA VAL A 50 4.88 -16.50 1.00
C VAL A 50 6.14 -16.05 0.27
N ALA A 51 6.14 -14.83 -0.25
CA ALA A 51 7.21 -14.34 -1.09
C ALA A 51 7.62 -12.90 -0.75
N CYS A 52 8.85 -12.51 -1.10
CA CYS A 52 9.32 -11.15 -0.86
C CYS A 52 8.69 -10.15 -1.84
N CYS A 53 8.45 -8.93 -1.36
CA CYS A 53 7.79 -7.88 -2.13
C CYS A 53 8.67 -7.30 -3.26
N ASP A 54 8.07 -6.43 -4.07
CA ASP A 54 8.73 -5.81 -5.23
C ASP A 54 9.82 -4.78 -4.87
N SER A 55 9.84 -4.31 -3.63
CA SER A 55 10.94 -3.49 -3.10
C SER A 55 12.11 -4.33 -2.57
N SER A 56 11.98 -5.66 -2.57
CA SER A 56 13.07 -6.57 -2.21
C SER A 56 13.90 -6.91 -3.45
N PRO A 57 15.21 -7.22 -3.32
CA PRO A 57 16.09 -7.42 -4.48
C PRO A 57 15.60 -8.49 -5.48
N ASN A 58 14.90 -9.52 -5.01
CA ASN A 58 14.51 -10.68 -5.81
C ASN A 58 13.05 -10.66 -6.29
N THR A 59 12.18 -9.79 -5.76
CA THR A 59 10.79 -9.61 -6.22
C THR A 59 9.95 -10.91 -6.35
N HIS A 60 10.17 -11.90 -5.48
CA HIS A 60 9.59 -13.24 -5.64
C HIS A 60 8.05 -13.27 -5.67
N ALA A 61 7.36 -12.30 -5.07
CA ALA A 61 5.89 -12.24 -5.15
C ALA A 61 5.39 -11.97 -6.57
N THR A 62 6.07 -11.09 -7.31
CA THR A 62 5.77 -10.82 -8.72
C THR A 62 6.13 -12.01 -9.60
N SER A 63 7.32 -12.59 -9.41
CA SER A 63 7.71 -13.79 -10.16
C SER A 63 6.73 -14.96 -9.94
N HIS A 64 6.22 -15.12 -8.71
CA HIS A 64 5.18 -16.10 -8.41
C HIS A 64 3.90 -15.81 -9.18
N HIS A 65 3.42 -14.56 -9.21
CA HIS A 65 2.26 -14.18 -10.01
C HIS A 65 2.47 -14.46 -11.49
N GLU A 66 3.59 -14.05 -12.07
CA GLU A 66 3.90 -14.25 -13.50
C GLU A 66 3.95 -15.73 -13.90
N THR A 67 4.39 -16.60 -12.98
CA THR A 67 4.52 -18.04 -13.24
C THR A 67 3.20 -18.80 -13.04
N THR A 68 2.38 -18.37 -12.09
CA THR A 68 1.18 -19.12 -11.65
C THR A 68 -0.14 -18.46 -12.06
N GLU A 69 -0.08 -17.22 -12.56
CA GLU A 69 -1.21 -16.36 -12.85
C GLU A 69 -2.13 -16.09 -11.63
N HIS A 70 -1.64 -16.35 -10.41
CA HIS A 70 -2.41 -16.07 -9.19
C HIS A 70 -2.55 -14.56 -8.99
N PRO A 71 -3.77 -14.01 -9.00
CA PRO A 71 -3.94 -12.58 -9.24
C PRO A 71 -3.84 -11.72 -7.98
N ILE A 72 -4.07 -12.29 -6.79
CA ILE A 72 -4.22 -11.52 -5.54
C ILE A 72 -3.24 -12.00 -4.47
N ILE A 73 -2.57 -11.03 -3.86
CA ILE A 73 -1.74 -11.19 -2.65
C ILE A 73 -2.28 -10.33 -1.51
N ARG A 74 -1.95 -10.68 -0.27
CA ARG A 74 -2.06 -9.80 0.90
C ARG A 74 -0.69 -9.42 1.45
N SER A 75 -0.61 -8.25 2.09
CA SER A 75 0.50 -7.96 3.00
C SER A 75 0.41 -8.83 4.24
N ILE A 76 1.54 -9.33 4.70
CA ILE A 76 1.68 -9.96 6.02
C ILE A 76 2.70 -9.22 6.90
N THR A 77 3.07 -7.99 6.50
CA THR A 77 3.87 -7.09 7.33
C THR A 77 3.03 -6.65 8.55
N PRO A 78 3.58 -6.65 9.78
CA PRO A 78 2.86 -6.22 10.97
C PRO A 78 2.21 -4.84 10.79
N GLY A 79 0.91 -4.74 11.12
CA GLY A 79 0.14 -3.49 11.02
C GLY A 79 -0.32 -3.13 9.60
N GLN A 80 -0.13 -4.02 8.62
CA GLN A 80 -0.68 -3.87 7.27
C GLN A 80 -1.73 -4.97 7.01
N ASP A 81 -2.88 -4.57 6.47
CA ASP A 81 -4.05 -5.44 6.24
C ASP A 81 -4.62 -5.33 4.82
N TRP A 82 -3.84 -4.76 3.90
CA TRP A 82 -4.23 -4.56 2.52
C TRP A 82 -3.92 -5.79 1.64
N MET A 83 -4.62 -5.83 0.52
CA MET A 83 -4.49 -6.78 -0.58
C MET A 83 -4.18 -6.04 -1.87
N TRP A 84 -3.50 -6.70 -2.79
CA TRP A 84 -3.17 -6.17 -4.12
C TRP A 84 -3.56 -7.17 -5.18
N CYS A 85 -4.27 -6.70 -6.20
CA CYS A 85 -4.51 -7.46 -7.41
C CYS A 85 -3.53 -7.03 -8.51
N TYR A 86 -2.65 -7.94 -8.94
CA TYR A 86 -1.69 -7.68 -10.00
C TYR A 86 -2.36 -7.30 -11.32
N VAL A 87 -3.45 -7.99 -11.67
CA VAL A 87 -4.15 -7.81 -12.95
C VAL A 87 -4.92 -6.49 -13.01
N CYS A 88 -5.63 -6.14 -11.93
CA CYS A 88 -6.41 -4.91 -11.88
C CYS A 88 -5.58 -3.68 -11.46
N GLN A 89 -4.38 -3.89 -10.93
CA GLN A 89 -3.54 -2.85 -10.31
C GLN A 89 -4.26 -2.04 -9.23
N LYS A 90 -5.04 -2.74 -8.40
CA LYS A 90 -5.84 -2.14 -7.33
C LYS A 90 -5.36 -2.62 -5.98
N THR A 91 -5.16 -1.68 -5.06
CA THR A 91 -4.99 -1.98 -3.64
C THR A 91 -6.37 -1.99 -2.99
N MET A 92 -6.63 -2.95 -2.13
CA MET A 92 -7.93 -3.13 -1.49
C MET A 92 -7.79 -3.57 -0.04
N ARG A 93 -8.81 -3.33 0.77
CA ARG A 93 -8.88 -3.78 2.17
C ARG A 93 -10.29 -4.24 2.48
N SER A 94 -10.44 -5.19 3.40
CA SER A 94 -11.74 -5.51 3.96
C SER A 94 -12.06 -4.53 5.10
N ILE A 95 -13.13 -3.74 4.96
CA ILE A 95 -13.63 -2.86 6.01
C ILE A 95 -15.07 -3.30 6.32
N ALA A 96 -15.31 -3.73 7.57
CA ALA A 96 -16.62 -4.25 8.00
C ALA A 96 -17.20 -5.34 7.08
N GLY A 97 -16.34 -6.16 6.48
CA GLY A 97 -16.74 -7.24 5.56
C GLY A 97 -16.87 -6.81 4.09
N GLU A 98 -16.77 -5.52 3.79
CA GLU A 98 -16.80 -5.01 2.42
C GLU A 98 -15.39 -4.87 1.85
N MET A 99 -15.19 -5.31 0.61
CA MET A 99 -13.94 -5.11 -0.12
C MET A 99 -13.94 -3.75 -0.78
N VAL A 100 -13.10 -2.85 -0.30
CA VAL A 100 -13.04 -1.47 -0.76
C VAL A 100 -11.70 -1.19 -1.41
N GLU A 101 -11.71 -0.41 -2.49
CA GLU A 101 -10.47 0.07 -3.11
C GLU A 101 -9.86 1.13 -2.20
N VAL A 102 -8.60 0.95 -1.84
CA VAL A 102 -7.84 1.89 -1.00
C VAL A 102 -6.61 2.34 -1.75
N ASP A 103 -6.17 3.56 -1.51
CA ASP A 103 -4.83 3.97 -1.90
C ASP A 103 -3.94 3.85 -0.66
N ALA A 104 -3.31 2.69 -0.48
CA ALA A 104 -2.48 2.45 0.71
C ALA A 104 -1.27 3.39 0.77
N PHE A 105 -0.76 3.86 -0.38
CA PHE A 105 0.32 4.83 -0.44
C PHE A 105 -0.15 6.21 0.00
N PHE A 106 -1.36 6.61 -0.42
CA PHE A 106 -2.04 7.80 0.08
C PHE A 106 -2.23 7.75 1.59
N GLU A 107 -2.85 6.70 2.12
CA GLU A 107 -3.17 6.57 3.55
C GLU A 107 -1.92 6.58 4.43
N LEU A 108 -0.87 5.86 4.01
CA LEU A 108 0.41 5.85 4.72
C LEU A 108 1.07 7.23 4.72
N GLY A 109 1.09 7.91 3.58
CA GLY A 109 1.68 9.24 3.51
C GLY A 109 0.89 10.28 4.30
N LEU A 110 -0.45 10.20 4.31
CA LEU A 110 -1.29 11.06 5.14
C LEU A 110 -1.01 10.84 6.63
N ARG A 111 -0.86 9.59 7.06
CA ARG A 111 -0.47 9.24 8.43
C ARG A 111 0.92 9.78 8.77
N PHE A 112 1.92 9.53 7.94
CA PHE A 112 3.29 9.98 8.20
C PHE A 112 3.41 11.50 8.20
N MET A 113 2.70 12.19 7.30
CA MET A 113 2.63 13.64 7.31
C MET A 113 1.97 14.15 8.59
N GLY A 114 0.85 13.56 9.01
CA GLY A 114 0.19 13.90 10.27
C GLY A 114 1.12 13.72 11.49
N GLN A 115 1.87 12.62 11.54
CA GLN A 115 2.87 12.38 12.60
C GLN A 115 4.02 13.40 12.55
N HIS A 116 4.50 13.74 11.35
CA HIS A 116 5.55 14.74 11.14
C HIS A 116 5.10 16.11 11.67
N LEU A 117 3.91 16.56 11.31
CA LEU A 117 3.32 17.83 11.76
C LEU A 117 3.08 17.84 13.27
N ALA A 118 2.56 16.74 13.83
CA ALA A 118 2.35 16.62 15.27
C ALA A 118 3.68 16.67 16.07
N GLY A 119 4.79 16.26 15.45
CA GLY A 119 6.14 16.39 16.00
C GLY A 119 6.76 17.79 15.84
N GLY A 120 6.01 18.77 15.32
CA GLY A 120 6.50 20.13 15.04
C GLY A 120 7.19 20.29 13.68
N GLY A 121 7.08 19.30 12.80
CA GLY A 121 7.58 19.37 11.43
C GLY A 121 6.77 20.31 10.54
N SER A 122 7.33 20.65 9.37
CA SER A 122 6.70 21.52 8.38
C SER A 122 5.90 20.72 7.36
N ILE A 123 4.82 21.29 6.82
CA ILE A 123 4.07 20.72 5.69
C ILE A 123 4.90 20.77 4.39
N ASP A 124 5.85 21.69 4.31
CA ASP A 124 6.78 21.86 3.19
C ASP A 124 8.08 21.09 3.48
N VAL A 125 7.98 19.78 3.27
CA VAL A 125 9.08 18.83 3.46
C VAL A 125 10.05 18.83 2.28
N ALA A 126 11.32 18.48 2.53
CA ALA A 126 12.31 18.29 1.47
C ALA A 126 11.88 17.15 0.51
N PRO A 127 12.08 17.26 -0.81
CA PRO A 127 11.63 16.26 -1.79
C PRO A 127 12.19 14.84 -1.55
N ASP A 128 13.36 14.73 -0.96
CA ASP A 128 14.10 13.51 -0.66
C ASP A 128 13.90 13.01 0.78
N LEU A 129 13.00 13.63 1.55
CA LEU A 129 12.72 13.20 2.92
C LEU A 129 12.17 11.77 2.94
N LEU A 130 12.91 10.88 3.61
CA LEU A 130 12.49 9.53 3.98
C LEU A 130 12.12 9.50 5.48
N THR A 131 11.04 8.81 5.83
CA THR A 131 10.73 8.52 7.23
C THR A 131 11.72 7.51 7.82
N ALA A 132 11.71 7.33 9.14
CA ALA A 132 12.52 6.30 9.80
C ALA A 132 12.19 4.88 9.29
N GLU A 133 10.96 4.67 8.84
CA GLU A 133 10.44 3.44 8.23
C GLU A 133 10.74 3.34 6.72
N GLY A 134 11.45 4.32 6.15
CA GLY A 134 11.83 4.35 4.74
C GLY A 134 10.72 4.83 3.79
N PHE A 135 9.64 5.43 4.30
CA PHE A 135 8.57 5.96 3.44
C PHE A 135 9.02 7.28 2.79
N PRO A 136 8.87 7.46 1.46
CA PRO A 136 9.33 8.65 0.75
C PRO A 136 8.35 9.82 0.89
N LEU A 137 8.28 10.41 2.08
CA LEU A 137 7.31 11.45 2.44
C LEU A 137 7.43 12.70 1.56
N GLY A 138 8.64 13.10 1.18
CA GLY A 138 8.88 14.23 0.29
C GLY A 138 8.30 14.03 -1.11
N THR A 139 8.63 12.89 -1.72
CA THR A 139 8.13 12.51 -3.05
C THR A 139 6.61 12.31 -3.03
N TRP A 140 6.07 11.72 -1.97
CA TRP A 140 4.62 11.60 -1.75
C TRP A 140 3.95 12.98 -1.77
N ALA A 141 4.41 13.90 -0.94
CA ALA A 141 3.80 15.22 -0.81
C ALA A 141 3.87 16.03 -2.11
N ALA A 142 4.97 15.90 -2.88
CA ALA A 142 5.12 16.54 -4.18
C ALA A 142 4.17 15.95 -5.24
N SER A 143 4.07 14.61 -5.31
CA SER A 143 3.20 13.89 -6.26
C SER A 143 1.73 14.26 -6.08
N TYR A 144 1.25 14.34 -4.83
CA TYR A 144 -0.14 14.70 -4.56
C TYR A 144 -0.47 16.15 -4.86
N ARG A 145 0.44 17.10 -4.59
CA ARG A 145 0.24 18.50 -5.01
C ARG A 145 0.13 18.61 -6.53
N GLU A 146 0.99 17.92 -7.27
CA GLU A 146 0.98 17.94 -8.74
C GLU A 146 -0.30 17.35 -9.34
N ARG A 147 -0.70 16.14 -8.90
CA ARG A 147 -1.98 15.53 -9.30
C ARG A 147 -3.16 16.43 -8.97
N GLY A 148 -3.10 17.13 -7.83
CA GLY A 148 -4.09 18.09 -7.41
C GLY A 148 -4.21 19.30 -8.33
N ARG A 149 -3.08 19.87 -8.78
CA ARG A 149 -3.04 20.96 -9.77
C ARG A 149 -3.56 20.51 -11.14
N ARG A 150 -3.34 19.26 -11.50
CA ARG A 150 -3.83 18.65 -12.75
C ARG A 150 -5.31 18.24 -12.70
N GLY A 151 -5.96 18.33 -11.54
CA GLY A 151 -7.36 17.93 -11.39
C GLY A 151 -7.60 16.42 -11.44
N GLU A 152 -6.58 15.62 -11.13
CA GLU A 152 -6.60 14.15 -11.24
C GLU A 152 -6.97 13.45 -9.92
N LEU A 153 -7.16 14.23 -8.85
CA LEU A 153 -7.52 13.71 -7.54
C LEU A 153 -9.04 13.66 -7.39
N ARG A 154 -9.54 12.56 -6.86
CA ARG A 154 -10.92 12.43 -6.38
C ARG A 154 -11.20 13.42 -5.26
N ASP A 155 -12.46 13.76 -5.07
CA ASP A 155 -12.90 14.75 -4.08
C ASP A 155 -12.52 14.38 -2.64
N ASP A 156 -12.65 13.10 -2.29
CA ASP A 156 -12.27 12.55 -0.97
C ASP A 156 -10.77 12.74 -0.68
N VAL A 157 -9.93 12.53 -1.70
CA VAL A 157 -8.47 12.71 -1.59
C VAL A 157 -8.13 14.19 -1.43
N ARG A 158 -8.81 15.08 -2.15
CA ARG A 158 -8.60 16.54 -2.03
C ARG A 158 -9.02 17.05 -0.66
N GLU A 159 -10.16 16.60 -0.16
CA GLU A 159 -10.66 16.96 1.17
C GLU A 159 -9.68 16.52 2.26
N ALA A 160 -9.23 15.26 2.22
CA ALA A 160 -8.29 14.71 3.20
C ALA A 160 -6.94 15.45 3.21
N LEU A 161 -6.42 15.83 2.05
CA LEU A 161 -5.20 16.65 1.96
C LEU A 161 -5.43 18.09 2.45
N GLY A 162 -6.55 18.71 2.10
CA GLY A 162 -6.91 20.06 2.56
C GLY A 162 -7.12 20.17 4.07
N ALA A 163 -7.41 19.05 4.75
CA ALA A 163 -7.50 19.00 6.20
C ALA A 163 -6.14 19.03 6.92
N LEU A 164 -5.01 18.83 6.21
CA LEU A 164 -3.68 18.96 6.79
C LEU A 164 -3.35 20.45 7.07
N PRO A 165 -2.90 20.80 8.29
CA PRO A 165 -2.51 22.17 8.61
C PRO A 165 -1.45 22.73 7.65
N GLY A 166 -1.78 23.83 6.97
CA GLY A 166 -0.88 24.51 6.04
C GLY A 166 -0.81 23.90 4.64
N TRP A 167 -1.62 22.89 4.31
CA TRP A 167 -1.63 22.32 2.96
C TRP A 167 -2.13 23.32 1.91
N SER A 168 -1.37 23.44 0.82
CA SER A 168 -1.73 24.24 -0.35
C SER A 168 -1.42 23.46 -1.64
N TRP A 169 -2.23 23.71 -2.68
CA TRP A 169 -2.14 23.08 -4.00
C TRP A 169 -1.13 23.77 -4.92
#